data_AF-A0A524KXZ4-F1
#
_entry.id   AF-A0A524KXZ4-F1
#
_cell.length_a   1.000
_cell.length_b   1.000
_cell.length_c   1.000
_cell.angle_alpha   90.00
_cell.angle_beta   90.00
_cell.angle_gamma   90.00
#
_symmetry.space_group_name_H-M   'P 1'
#
loop_
_entity.id
_entity.type
_entity.pdbx_description
1 polymer ?
#
loop_
_entity_poly.entity_id
_entity_poly.type
_entity_poly.pdbx_seq_one_letter_code
_entity_poly.pdbx_strand_id
1 'polypeptide(L)'
;IEIEIPFNAPSDRPCKLWYGDGNRIEEVVLEVCDQYTIQGDLFSQAVMEDREVPVPLEDAVANMQVIEALVSSARSRSWVNLKTETAT
;
A
#
# COMPACT_ATOMS: atom_id res chain seq x y z
N ILE A 1 7.26 -9.59 -6.52
CA ILE A 1 7.73 -8.60 -5.53
C ILE A 1 7.51 -9.21 -4.17
N GLU A 2 8.52 -9.18 -3.32
CA GLU A 2 8.48 -9.64 -1.94
C GLU A 2 9.12 -8.56 -1.07
N ILE A 3 8.50 -8.21 0.05
CA ILE A 3 9.03 -7.24 1.02
C ILE A 3 9.32 -8.02 2.29
N GLU A 4 10.53 -7.87 2.84
CA GLU A 4 10.98 -8.65 4.01
C GLU A 4 10.04 -8.47 5.21
N ILE A 5 9.66 -7.22 5.47
CA ILE A 5 8.74 -6.83 6.54
C ILE A 5 7.74 -5.81 5.95
N PRO A 6 6.58 -6.25 5.40
CA PRO A 6 5.78 -5.45 4.48
C PRO A 6 5.00 -4.28 5.09
N PHE A 7 4.54 -4.41 6.35
CA PHE A 7 3.63 -3.41 6.95
C PHE A 7 4.24 -2.68 8.14
N ASN A 8 5.22 -3.28 8.80
CA ASN A 8 5.84 -2.82 10.03
C ASN A 8 7.36 -2.88 9.93
N ALA A 9 7.91 -2.43 8.80
CA ALA A 9 9.34 -2.29 8.60
C ALA A 9 9.94 -1.51 9.79
N PRO A 10 10.99 -2.04 10.46
CA PRO A 10 11.58 -1.36 11.62
C PRO A 10 12.21 -0.03 11.22
N SER A 11 11.98 1.02 11.99
CA SER A 11 12.52 2.36 11.74
C SER A 11 13.99 2.53 12.10
N ASP A 12 14.67 1.46 12.51
CA ASP A 12 16.07 1.44 12.94
C ASP A 12 16.99 0.70 11.97
N ARG A 13 16.46 0.16 10.87
CA ARG A 13 17.23 -0.57 9.86
C ARG A 13 16.64 -0.40 8.45
N PRO A 14 17.45 -0.54 7.39
CA PRO A 14 16.96 -0.45 6.01
C PRO A 14 15.85 -1.45 5.72
N CYS A 15 14.86 -1.05 4.92
CA CYS A 15 13.83 -1.95 4.40
C CYS A 15 14.36 -2.65 3.15
N LYS A 16 14.17 -3.97 3.07
CA LYS A 16 14.60 -4.79 1.93
C LYS A 16 13.40 -5.34 1.18
N LEU A 17 13.48 -5.32 -0.14
CA LEU A 17 12.51 -5.98 -1.01
C LEU A 17 13.21 -6.65 -2.18
N TRP A 18 12.62 -7.75 -2.64
CA TRP A 18 13.07 -8.52 -3.79
C TRP A 18 12.07 -8.35 -4.93
N TYR A 19 12.54 -7.81 -6.05
CA TYR A 19 11.76 -7.60 -7.27
C TYR A 19 12.22 -8.57 -8.36
N GLY A 20 11.28 -9.22 -9.05
CA GLY A 20 11.63 -10.22 -10.05
C GLY A 20 10.46 -11.04 -10.58
N ASP A 21 10.74 -11.83 -11.62
CA ASP A 21 9.81 -12.72 -12.34
C ASP A 21 10.14 -14.21 -12.15
N GLY A 22 11.02 -14.55 -11.21
CA GLY A 22 11.48 -15.91 -10.93
C GLY A 22 12.73 -16.32 -11.70
N ASN A 23 13.08 -15.66 -12.81
CA ASN A 23 14.33 -15.92 -13.55
C ASN A 23 15.44 -14.95 -13.12
N ARG A 24 15.06 -13.72 -12.74
CA ARG A 24 15.96 -12.73 -12.16
C ARG A 24 15.31 -12.14 -10.92
N ILE A 25 16.07 -12.07 -9.83
CA ILE A 25 15.66 -11.42 -8.59
C ILE A 25 16.67 -10.31 -8.31
N GLU A 26 16.16 -9.11 -8.09
CA GLU A 26 16.92 -7.93 -7.70
C GLU A 26 16.58 -7.56 -6.27
N GLU A 27 17.60 -7.38 -5.44
CA GLU A 27 17.45 -6.82 -4.10
C GLU A 27 17.46 -5.29 -4.20
N VAL A 28 16.41 -4.67 -3.66
CA VAL A 28 16.29 -3.24 -3.50
C VAL A 28 16.34 -2.94 -2.00
N VAL A 29 17.23 -2.03 -1.62
CA VAL A 29 17.41 -1.58 -0.24
C VAL A 29 16.93 -0.13 -0.14
N LEU A 30 15.89 0.10 0.64
CA LEU A 30 15.37 1.43 0.94
C LEU A 30 16.01 1.97 2.22
N GLU A 31 16.21 3.28 2.28
CA GLU A 31 16.81 3.94 3.43
C GLU A 31 15.96 3.78 4.70
N VAL A 32 16.62 3.91 5.85
CA VAL A 32 15.97 3.92 7.17
C VAL A 32 15.02 5.11 7.25
N CYS A 33 13.78 4.88 7.65
CA CYS A 33 12.82 5.94 7.90
C CYS A 33 11.82 5.56 9.00
N ASP A 34 11.28 6.57 9.68
CA ASP A 34 10.12 6.39 10.55
C ASP A 34 8.85 6.66 9.74
N GLN A 35 8.38 5.61 9.05
CA GLN A 35 7.23 5.70 8.15
C GLN A 35 5.95 6.22 8.83
N TYR A 36 5.75 5.94 10.12
CA TYR A 36 4.55 6.34 10.85
C TYR A 36 4.62 7.81 11.27
N THR A 37 5.80 8.28 11.71
CA THR A 37 6.02 9.71 11.95
C THR A 37 5.88 10.51 10.65
N ILE A 38 6.50 10.07 9.56
CA ILE A 38 6.40 10.74 8.25
C ILE A 38 4.94 10.84 7.80
N GLN A 39 4.15 9.77 7.97
CA GLN A 39 2.73 9.78 7.64
C GLN A 39 1.96 10.84 8.45
N GLY A 40 2.20 10.89 9.76
CA GLY A 40 1.57 11.86 10.66
C GLY A 40 1.97 13.31 10.34
N ASP A 41 3.26 13.54 10.07
CA ASP A 41 3.79 14.85 9.74
C ASP A 41 3.22 15.38 8.43
N LEU A 42 3.21 14.56 7.36
CA LEU A 42 2.68 14.97 6.05
C LEU A 42 1.17 15.20 6.07
N PHE A 43 0.43 14.42 6.87
CA PHE A 43 -1.00 14.66 7.11
C PHE A 43 -1.23 15.98 7.86
N SER A 44 -0.49 16.21 8.95
CA SER A 44 -0.61 17.43 9.77
C SER A 44 -0.26 18.67 8.94
N GLN A 45 0.78 18.59 8.12
CA GLN A 45 1.16 19.65 7.20
C GLN A 45 0.05 19.91 6.17
N ALA A 46 -0.59 18.87 5.63
CA ALA A 46 -1.69 19.04 4.68
C ALA A 46 -2.86 19.84 5.27
N VAL A 47 -3.19 19.56 6.54
CA VAL A 47 -4.22 20.30 7.28
C VAL A 47 -3.82 21.76 7.51
N MET A 48 -2.57 22.02 7.92
CA MET A 48 -2.11 23.39 8.20
C MET A 48 -2.00 24.26 6.94
N GLU A 49 -1.68 23.64 5.80
CA GLU A 49 -1.46 24.32 4.52
C GLU A 49 -2.70 24.36 3.62
N ASP A 50 -3.83 23.80 4.06
CA ASP A 50 -5.06 23.67 3.26
C ASP A 50 -4.80 23.02 1.88
N ARG A 51 -4.08 21.89 1.89
CA ARG A 51 -3.75 21.11 0.68
C ARG A 51 -4.26 19.68 0.77
N GLU A 52 -4.26 18.99 -0.36
CA GLU A 52 -4.58 17.57 -0.42
C GLU A 52 -3.64 16.74 0.47
N VAL A 53 -4.21 15.71 1.10
CA VAL A 53 -3.47 14.72 1.89
C VAL A 53 -2.62 13.83 0.96
N PRO A 54 -1.46 13.35 1.41
CA PRO A 54 -0.56 12.53 0.58
C PRO A 54 -1.16 11.15 0.22
N VAL A 55 -2.12 10.66 1.01
CA VAL A 55 -2.84 9.40 0.78
C VAL A 55 -4.34 9.69 0.92
N PRO A 56 -5.07 9.85 -0.20
CA PRO A 56 -6.48 10.20 -0.20
C PRO A 56 -7.38 9.04 0.26
N LEU A 57 -8.64 9.34 0.59
CA LEU A 57 -9.59 8.33 1.11
C LEU A 57 -9.95 7.29 0.05
N GLU A 58 -10.01 7.71 -1.20
CA GLU A 58 -10.35 6.90 -2.36
C GLU A 58 -9.39 5.70 -2.50
N ASP A 59 -8.11 5.89 -2.16
CA ASP A 59 -7.12 4.79 -2.15
C ASP A 59 -7.45 3.75 -1.09
N ALA A 60 -7.93 4.16 0.09
CA ALA A 60 -8.37 3.25 1.14
C ALA A 60 -9.62 2.46 0.71
N VAL A 61 -10.57 3.12 0.03
CA VAL A 61 -11.76 2.47 -0.52
C VAL A 61 -11.36 1.45 -1.60
N ALA A 62 -10.46 1.81 -2.51
CA ALA A 62 -9.95 0.92 -3.55
C ALA A 62 -9.24 -0.31 -2.95
N ASN A 63 -8.41 -0.10 -1.91
CA ASN A 63 -7.77 -1.21 -1.17
C ASN A 63 -8.81 -2.17 -0.58
N MET A 64 -9.87 -1.65 0.03
CA MET A 64 -10.95 -2.48 0.58
C MET A 64 -11.71 -3.25 -0.50
N GLN A 65 -12.00 -2.63 -1.65
CA GLN A 65 -12.65 -3.30 -2.78
C GLN A 65 -11.81 -4.47 -3.32
N VAL A 66 -10.49 -4.33 -3.36
CA VAL A 66 -9.58 -5.43 -3.74
C VAL A 66 -9.62 -6.56 -2.72
N ILE A 67 -9.56 -6.24 -1.42
CA ILE A 67 -9.65 -7.24 -0.34
C ILE A 67 -10.98 -8.00 -0.41
N GLU A 68 -12.09 -7.30 -0.59
CA GLU A 68 -13.41 -7.93 -0.74
C GLU A 68 -13.47 -8.85 -1.97
N ALA A 69 -12.95 -8.39 -3.11
CA ALA A 69 -12.91 -9.18 -4.32
C ALA A 69 -12.05 -10.45 -4.16
N LEU A 70 -10.92 -10.37 -3.45
CA LEU A 70 -10.09 -11.55 -3.13
C LEU A 70 -10.87 -12.56 -2.28
N VAL A 71 -11.57 -12.09 -1.24
CA VAL A 71 -12.42 -12.95 -0.39
C VAL A 71 -13.56 -13.58 -1.20
N SER A 72 -14.23 -12.81 -2.05
CA SER A 72 -15.30 -13.31 -2.92
C SER A 72 -14.80 -14.34 -3.93
N SER A 73 -13.68 -14.07 -4.59
CA SER A 73 -13.03 -15.00 -5.53
C SER A 73 -12.67 -16.33 -4.88
N ALA A 74 -12.11 -16.29 -3.66
CA ALA A 74 -11.78 -17.51 -2.91
C ALA A 74 -13.03 -18.35 -2.59
N ARG A 75 -14.15 -17.70 -2.27
CA ARG A 75 -15.43 -18.38 -1.99
C ARG A 75 -16.06 -18.98 -3.24
N SER A 76 -16.05 -18.26 -4.36
CA SER A 76 -16.68 -18.72 -5.62
C SER A 76 -15.77 -19.62 -6.45
N ARG A 77 -14.47 -19.68 -6.15
CA ARG A 77 -13.43 -20.35 -6.96
C ARG A 77 -13.43 -19.86 -8.40
N SER A 78 -13.69 -18.58 -8.61
CA SER A 78 -13.75 -17.97 -9.92
C SER A 78 -13.20 -16.55 -9.86
N TRP A 79 -12.75 -16.05 -11.00
CA TRP A 79 -12.45 -14.64 -11.16
C TRP A 79 -13.70 -13.80 -10.86
N VAL A 80 -13.49 -12.68 -10.16
CA VAL A 80 -14.51 -11.66 -9.90
C VAL A 80 -13.99 -10.33 -10.41
N ASN A 81 -14.87 -9.52 -11.01
CA ASN A 81 -14.52 -8.16 -11.38
C ASN A 81 -14.57 -7.26 -10.13
N LEU A 82 -13.66 -6.29 -10.05
CA LEU A 82 -13.78 -5.22 -9.06
C LEU A 82 -15.07 -4.44 -9.32
N LYS A 83 -15.82 -4.18 -8.27
CA LYS A 83 -16.99 -3.29 -8.35
C LYS A 83 -16.45 -1.88 -8.56
N THR A 84 -16.73 -1.28 -9.70
CA THR A 84 -16.47 0.14 -9.93
C THR A 84 -17.67 0.90 -9.41
N GLU A 85 -17.48 1.78 -8.43
CA GLU A 85 -18.51 2.75 -8.10
C GLU A 85 -18.68 3.70 -9.29
N THR A 86 -19.92 3.83 -9.76
CA THR A 86 -20.26 4.84 -10.76
C THR A 86 -20.35 6.16 -10.00
N ALA A 87 -19.39 7.07 -10.21
CA ALA A 87 -19.50 8.44 -9.71
C ALA A 87 -20.86 8.99 -10.19
N THR A 88 -21.75 9.28 -9.24
CA THR A 88 -23.06 9.88 -9.48
C THR A 88 -23.01 11.34 -9.08
#